data_AF-A0A7J3A6F5-F1
#
_entry.id   AF-A0A7J3A6F5-F1
#
_cell.length_a   1.000
_cell.length_b   1.000
_cell.length_c   1.000
_cell.angle_alpha   90.00
_cell.angle_beta   90.00
_cell.angle_gamma   90.00
#
_symmetry.space_group_name_H-M   'P 1'
#
loop_
_entity.id
_entity.type
_entity.pdbx_description
1 polymer ?
#
loop_
_entity_poly.entity_id
_entity_poly.type
_entity_poly.pdbx_seq_one_letter_code
_entity_poly.pdbx_strand_id
1 'polypeptide(L)'
;MPRVGEDVFRKLMRDVRLEYDKQKRVFRTTPQTDLYQLATLLSQTLREPIVYAVKCFICGSNAGCSNCEYSSTCDRLLVSQNCICKSCLGKEDAYALYCMRVAEASF
;
A
#
# COMPACT_ATOMS: atom_id res chain seq x y z
N MET A 1 5.08 -25.23 -6.48
CA MET A 1 5.38 -24.48 -5.24
C MET A 1 5.52 -23.00 -5.59
N PRO A 2 5.04 -22.05 -4.77
CA PRO A 2 5.31 -20.63 -4.97
C PRO A 2 6.83 -20.35 -4.92
N ARG A 3 7.29 -19.37 -5.70
CA ARG A 3 8.73 -19.12 -6.00
C ARG A 3 9.56 -18.57 -4.81
N VAL A 4 8.99 -18.49 -3.61
CA VAL A 4 9.61 -17.81 -2.45
C VAL A 4 10.47 -18.74 -1.58
N GLY A 5 10.59 -20.02 -1.89
CA GLY A 5 11.28 -21.00 -1.04
C GLY A 5 10.42 -21.43 0.16
N GLU A 6 10.69 -22.62 0.69
CA GLU A 6 9.82 -23.24 1.70
C GLU A 6 9.82 -22.48 3.03
N ASP A 7 10.98 -22.05 3.50
CA ASP A 7 11.11 -21.34 4.79
C ASP A 7 10.39 -19.99 4.77
N VAL A 8 10.56 -19.22 3.69
CA VAL A 8 9.86 -17.94 3.53
C VAL A 8 8.37 -18.18 3.39
N PHE A 9 7.95 -19.21 2.64
CA PHE A 9 6.53 -19.57 2.56
C PHE A 9 5.95 -19.85 3.94
N ARG A 10 6.62 -20.63 4.80
CA ARG A 10 6.16 -20.89 6.17
C ARG A 10 6.04 -19.62 6.99
N LYS A 11 7.03 -18.72 6.92
CA LYS A 11 7.00 -17.41 7.62
C LYS A 11 5.85 -16.52 7.14
N LEU A 12 5.63 -16.45 5.82
CA LEU A 12 4.52 -15.70 5.22
C LEU A 12 3.15 -16.19 5.72
N MET A 13 2.98 -17.50 5.91
CA MET A 13 1.72 -18.08 6.38
C MET A 13 1.55 -17.97 7.90
N ARG A 14 2.60 -18.25 8.69
CA ARG A 14 2.52 -18.36 10.15
C ARG A 14 2.71 -17.03 10.87
N ASP A 15 3.77 -16.31 10.52
CA ASP A 15 4.20 -15.11 11.25
C ASP A 15 3.45 -13.89 10.70
N VAL A 16 3.40 -13.78 9.36
CA VAL A 16 2.77 -12.67 8.64
C VAL A 16 1.25 -12.85 8.49
N ARG A 17 0.73 -14.08 8.65
CA ARG A 17 -0.71 -14.43 8.56
C ARG A 17 -1.32 -14.10 7.19
N LEU A 18 -0.62 -14.40 6.11
CA LEU A 18 -1.20 -14.44 4.77
C LEU A 18 -2.06 -15.69 4.56
N GLU A 19 -3.03 -15.58 3.67
CA GLU A 19 -3.69 -16.72 3.05
C GLU A 19 -3.02 -17.06 1.71
N TYR A 20 -3.10 -18.33 1.31
CA TYR A 20 -2.64 -18.77 -0.01
C TYR A 20 -3.77 -19.47 -0.75
N ASP A 21 -4.22 -18.84 -1.84
CA ASP A 21 -5.17 -19.44 -2.77
C ASP A 21 -4.42 -20.44 -3.65
N LYS A 22 -4.64 -21.73 -3.40
CA LYS A 22 -4.00 -22.82 -4.14
C LYS A 22 -4.48 -22.93 -5.59
N GLN A 23 -5.72 -22.55 -5.87
CA GLN A 23 -6.29 -22.64 -7.22
C GLN A 23 -5.67 -21.57 -8.11
N LYS A 24 -5.64 -20.32 -7.62
CA LYS A 24 -5.06 -19.18 -8.34
C LYS A 24 -3.54 -19.06 -8.19
N ARG A 25 -2.96 -19.80 -7.25
CA ARG A 25 -1.53 -19.78 -6.90
C ARG A 25 -1.04 -18.39 -6.48
N VAL A 26 -1.84 -17.68 -5.70
CA VAL A 26 -1.55 -16.33 -5.22
C VAL A 26 -1.66 -16.23 -3.70
N PHE A 27 -0.90 -15.31 -3.12
CA PHE A 27 -1.08 -14.90 -1.73
C PHE A 27 -2.19 -13.86 -1.61
N ARG A 28 -2.87 -13.85 -0.46
CA ARG A 28 -3.92 -12.90 -0.14
C ARG A 28 -3.72 -12.36 1.27
N THR A 29 -3.87 -11.05 1.42
CA THR A 29 -3.91 -10.39 2.73
C THR A 29 -5.28 -10.55 3.37
N THR A 30 -5.31 -10.69 4.68
CA THR A 30 -6.50 -10.75 5.53
C THR A 30 -6.50 -9.59 6.53
N PRO A 31 -7.60 -9.33 7.26
CA PRO A 31 -7.61 -8.34 8.34
C PRO A 31 -6.58 -8.61 9.45
N GLN A 32 -6.08 -9.85 9.58
CA GLN A 32 -5.08 -10.24 10.56
C GLN A 32 -3.65 -10.19 10.02
N THR A 33 -3.46 -9.97 8.71
CA THR A 33 -2.13 -9.91 8.11
C THR A 33 -1.32 -8.77 8.72
N ASP A 34 -0.10 -9.08 9.18
CA ASP A 34 0.84 -8.07 9.65
C ASP A 34 1.56 -7.44 8.46
N LEU A 35 1.09 -6.26 8.03
CA LEU A 35 1.62 -5.57 6.86
C LEU A 35 3.07 -5.05 7.07
N TYR A 36 3.46 -4.72 8.31
CA TYR A 36 4.84 -4.31 8.58
C TYR A 36 5.81 -5.48 8.43
N GLN A 37 5.46 -6.63 9.02
CA GLN A 37 6.26 -7.85 8.86
C GLN A 37 6.26 -8.35 7.42
N LEU A 38 5.14 -8.22 6.70
CA LEU A 38 5.06 -8.55 5.29
C LEU A 38 6.07 -7.76 4.46
N ALA A 39 6.05 -6.43 4.56
CA ALA A 39 6.97 -5.57 3.83
C ALA A 39 8.43 -5.87 4.21
N THR A 40 8.72 -6.11 5.49
CA THR A 40 10.05 -6.45 5.98
C THR A 40 10.55 -7.77 5.38
N LEU A 41 9.75 -8.83 5.46
CA LEU A 41 10.10 -10.16 4.97
C LEU A 41 10.27 -10.18 3.44
N LEU A 42 9.36 -9.52 2.71
CA LEU A 42 9.47 -9.40 1.26
C LEU A 42 10.69 -8.59 0.85
N SER A 43 11.00 -7.50 1.55
CA SER A 43 12.18 -6.68 1.25
C SER A 43 13.47 -7.48 1.40
N GLN A 44 13.58 -8.28 2.46
CA GLN A 44 14.73 -9.16 2.70
C GLN A 44 14.82 -10.27 1.65
N THR A 45 13.68 -10.88 1.30
CA THR A 45 13.64 -12.01 0.36
C THR A 45 13.95 -11.59 -1.07
N LEU A 46 13.39 -10.45 -1.51
CA LEU A 46 13.55 -9.92 -2.86
C LEU A 46 14.81 -9.08 -3.02
N ARG A 47 15.44 -8.67 -1.91
CA ARG A 47 16.59 -7.74 -1.87
C ARG A 47 16.27 -6.39 -2.51
N GLU A 48 15.02 -5.96 -2.39
CA GLU A 48 14.50 -4.71 -2.93
C GLU A 48 13.58 -4.05 -1.89
N PRO A 49 13.54 -2.72 -1.80
CA PRO A 49 12.65 -2.05 -0.86
C PRO A 49 11.19 -2.25 -1.28
N ILE A 50 10.41 -2.87 -0.40
CA ILE A 50 8.96 -2.99 -0.57
C ILE A 50 8.29 -1.84 0.17
N VAL A 51 7.62 -0.97 -0.59
CA VAL A 51 6.95 0.19 -0.02
C VAL A 51 5.49 0.20 -0.43
N TYR A 52 4.61 0.41 0.55
CA TYR A 52 3.21 0.62 0.28
C TYR A 52 2.99 1.92 -0.50
N ALA A 53 1.96 1.94 -1.32
CA ALA A 53 1.55 3.12 -2.07
C ALA A 53 0.10 3.42 -1.73
N VAL A 54 -0.21 4.70 -1.50
CA VAL A 54 -1.59 5.16 -1.34
C VAL A 54 -2.10 5.72 -2.67
N LYS A 55 -3.42 5.74 -2.81
CA LYS A 55 -4.07 6.33 -3.98
C LYS A 55 -4.29 7.82 -3.76
N CYS A 56 -4.29 8.57 -4.86
CA CYS A 56 -4.70 9.96 -4.88
C CYS A 56 -6.20 10.02 -4.60
N PHE A 57 -6.58 10.79 -3.59
CA PHE A 57 -7.98 10.96 -3.18
C PHE A 57 -8.85 11.60 -4.27
N ILE A 58 -8.26 12.46 -5.11
CA ILE A 58 -8.97 13.17 -6.18
C ILE A 58 -9.26 12.27 -7.38
N CYS A 59 -8.25 11.52 -7.84
CA CYS A 59 -8.31 10.81 -9.12
C CYS A 59 -8.13 9.29 -9.05
N GLY A 60 -7.92 8.72 -7.86
CA GLY A 60 -7.72 7.27 -7.66
C GLY A 60 -6.42 6.69 -8.22
N SER A 61 -5.60 7.49 -8.91
CA SER A 61 -4.26 7.08 -9.41
C SER A 61 -3.26 6.92 -8.27
N ASN A 62 -2.03 6.45 -8.52
CA ASN A 62 -0.99 6.42 -7.49
C ASN A 62 -0.68 7.85 -7.00
N ALA A 63 -0.60 8.07 -5.69
CA ALA A 63 -0.24 9.37 -5.12
C ALA A 63 1.23 9.77 -5.40
N GLY A 64 2.08 8.81 -5.78
CA GLY A 64 3.49 9.05 -6.07
C GLY A 64 4.36 9.07 -4.82
N CYS A 65 4.04 8.23 -3.84
CA CYS A 65 4.67 8.24 -2.51
C CYS A 65 6.20 8.05 -2.53
N SER A 66 6.75 7.36 -3.53
CA SER A 66 8.21 7.21 -3.69
C SER A 66 8.92 8.54 -3.96
N ASN A 67 8.23 9.51 -4.57
CA ASN A 67 8.80 10.81 -4.99
C ASN A 67 8.18 11.98 -4.19
N CYS A 68 7.51 11.66 -3.08
CA CYS A 68 6.89 12.62 -2.17
C CYS A 68 7.93 13.20 -1.22
N GLU A 69 7.84 14.50 -0.93
CA GLU A 69 8.73 15.19 0.02
C GLU A 69 8.67 14.62 1.44
N TYR A 70 7.55 13.98 1.82
CA TYR A 70 7.36 13.32 3.11
C TYR A 70 7.74 11.83 3.08
N SER A 71 8.32 11.31 1.99
CA SER A 71 8.50 9.87 1.79
C SER A 71 9.30 9.15 2.87
N SER A 72 10.22 9.85 3.55
CA SER A 72 11.09 9.32 4.61
C SER A 72 10.43 9.28 5.99
N THR A 73 9.40 10.09 6.22
CA THR A 73 8.72 10.23 7.53
C THR A 73 7.24 9.85 7.49
N CYS A 74 6.69 9.60 6.30
CA CYS A 74 5.31 9.19 6.10
C CYS A 74 5.15 7.68 6.30
N ASP A 75 4.55 7.29 7.41
CA ASP A 75 4.06 5.92 7.60
C ASP A 75 2.79 5.70 6.78
N ARG A 76 2.92 5.01 5.65
CA ARG A 76 1.85 4.85 4.66
C ARG A 76 0.74 3.90 5.11
N LEU A 77 0.96 3.16 6.19
CA LEU A 77 -0.05 2.30 6.80
C LEU A 77 -0.89 3.05 7.83
N LEU A 78 -0.39 4.16 8.38
CA LEU A 78 -1.07 4.97 9.41
C LEU A 78 -1.53 6.33 8.93
N VAL A 79 -0.88 6.90 7.91
CA VAL A 79 -1.24 8.20 7.34
C VAL A 79 -2.67 8.19 6.82
N SER A 80 -3.28 9.38 6.79
CA SER A 80 -4.53 9.59 6.07
C SER A 80 -4.44 9.05 4.65
N GLN A 81 -5.42 8.23 4.27
CA GLN A 81 -5.52 7.68 2.91
C GLN A 81 -5.94 8.75 1.88
N ASN A 82 -6.16 10.00 2.32
CA ASN A 82 -6.59 11.11 1.48
C ASN A 82 -5.41 11.89 0.86
N CYS A 83 -4.31 11.21 0.54
CA CYS A 83 -3.16 11.84 -0.11
C CYS A 83 -3.51 12.35 -1.52
N ILE A 84 -2.83 13.40 -1.99
CA ILE A 84 -3.06 14.01 -3.31
C ILE A 84 -1.79 13.87 -4.16
N CYS A 85 -1.91 13.41 -5.41
CA CYS A 85 -0.76 13.36 -6.32
C CYS A 85 -0.38 14.76 -6.82
N LYS A 86 0.89 14.96 -7.17
CA LYS A 86 1.41 16.27 -7.64
C LYS A 86 0.61 16.87 -8.81
N SER A 87 0.12 16.02 -9.71
CA SER A 87 -0.70 16.46 -10.86
C SER A 87 -2.05 17.06 -10.42
N CYS A 88 -2.71 16.48 -9.42
CA CYS A 88 -3.97 17.04 -8.90
C CYS A 88 -3.72 18.24 -7.99
N LEU A 89 -2.64 18.22 -7.20
CA LEU A 89 -2.26 19.33 -6.34
C LEU A 89 -1.94 20.61 -7.14
N GLY A 90 -1.36 20.47 -8.32
CA GLY A 90 -1.01 21.60 -9.19
C GLY A 90 -2.16 22.23 -9.97
N LYS A 91 -3.41 21.76 -9.81
CA LYS A 91 -4.57 22.36 -10.48
C LYS A 91 -5.08 23.58 -9.72
N GLU A 92 -5.58 24.58 -10.44
CA GLU A 92 -6.18 25.77 -9.82
C GLU A 92 -7.40 25.42 -8.93
N ASP A 93 -8.14 24.38 -9.30
CA ASP A 93 -9.33 23.89 -8.59
C ASP A 93 -9.03 22.74 -7.60
N ALA A 94 -7.77 22.48 -7.26
CA ALA A 94 -7.37 21.33 -6.44
C ALA A 94 -8.11 21.25 -5.11
N TYR A 95 -8.29 22.38 -4.43
CA TYR A 95 -9.02 22.44 -3.15
C TYR A 95 -10.51 22.08 -3.33
N ALA A 96 -11.16 22.64 -4.35
CA ALA A 96 -12.57 22.35 -4.63
C ALA A 96 -12.77 20.87 -4.96
N LEU A 97 -11.92 20.30 -5.82
CA LEU A 97 -11.93 18.88 -6.15
C LEU A 97 -11.72 18.00 -4.92
N TYR A 98 -10.82 18.39 -4.01
CA TYR A 98 -10.63 17.67 -2.74
C TYR A 98 -11.89 17.71 -1.87
N CYS A 99 -12.48 18.89 -1.65
CA CYS A 99 -13.70 19.05 -0.86
C CYS A 99 -14.87 18.23 -1.44
N MET A 100 -15.03 18.20 -2.77
CA MET A 100 -16.03 17.37 -3.42
C MET A 100 -15.84 15.88 -3.07
N ARG A 101 -14.61 15.37 -3.12
CA ARG A 101 -14.32 13.98 -2.75
C ARG A 101 -14.54 13.69 -1.27
N VAL A 102 -14.23 14.63 -0.39
CA VAL A 102 -14.50 14.48 1.04
C VAL A 102 -16.01 14.38 1.28
N ALA A 103 -16.80 15.24 0.62
CA ALA A 103 -18.24 15.19 0.70
C ALA A 103 -18.78 13.84 0.19
N GLU A 104 -18.30 13.35 -0.97
CA GLU A 104 -18.69 12.04 -1.51
C GLU A 104 -18.35 10.87 -0.58
N ALA A 105 -17.19 10.89 0.07
CA ALA A 105 -16.72 9.80 0.93
C ALA A 105 -17.36 9.78 2.33
N SER A 106 -18.14 10.81 2.69
CA SER A 106 -18.81 10.92 3.99
C SER A 106 -20.22 10.30 4.02
N PHE A 107 -20.66 9.71 2.91
CA PHE A 107 -21.92 9.00 2.74
C PHE A 107 -21.67 7.54 2.35
#